data_AF-A0AAW6A3I4-F1
#
_entry.id   AF-A0AAW6A3I4-F1
#
_cell.length_a   1.000
_cell.length_b   1.000
_cell.length_c   1.000
_cell.angle_alpha   90.00
_cell.angle_beta   90.00
_cell.angle_gamma   90.00
#
_symmetry.space_group_name_H-M   'P 1'
#
loop_
_entity.id
_entity.type
_entity.pdbx_description
1 polymer ?
#
loop_
_entity_poly.entity_id
_entity_poly.type
_entity_poly.pdbx_seq_one_letter_code
_entity_poly.pdbx_strand_id
1 'polypeptide(L)'
;MKIETMCAECRDYKSRAVAEVTDDESLKFICPRGHTFKAVLRTPLYVPIFENSLRAYADEEYYECYLSAVTCLEKFRNTAIKAYFWSTNNHKQMDKIIDKSQAIKYSERSIASFATISLLLFGESAVPMLNKMYDSTEKRNRVIHGTLVPTKDLCENVIKNVYQVVKFFQISWIDGDGYCPISNYQDSIATDNYEAIISNKKEHELAVLVGNLYTLSAIQVVHKDKELDVEFNRSFKIIMDIHHRFFG
;
A
#
# COMPACT_ATOMS: atom_id res chain seq x y z
N MET A 1 7.08 13.27 -0.29
CA MET A 1 7.18 11.95 -0.97
C MET A 1 6.74 12.06 -2.41
N LYS A 2 7.53 11.48 -3.32
CA LYS A 2 7.26 11.45 -4.76
C LYS A 2 7.15 10.01 -5.24
N ILE A 3 6.22 9.75 -6.14
CA ILE A 3 6.07 8.44 -6.78
C ILE A 3 6.33 8.55 -8.28
N GLU A 4 6.82 7.47 -8.86
CA GLU A 4 7.19 7.42 -10.26
C GLU A 4 6.34 6.38 -11.00
N THR A 5 6.02 6.67 -12.26
CA THR A 5 5.44 5.68 -13.18
C THR A 5 5.87 5.97 -14.61
N MET A 6 5.56 5.07 -15.55
CA MET A 6 5.80 5.31 -16.97
C MET A 6 4.90 6.44 -17.49
N CYS A 7 5.45 7.33 -18.31
CA CYS A 7 4.64 8.37 -18.94
C CYS A 7 3.66 7.76 -19.95
N ALA A 8 2.36 8.03 -19.76
CA ALA A 8 1.28 7.53 -20.61
C ALA A 8 1.37 8.02 -22.08
N GLU A 9 2.02 9.16 -22.30
CA GLU A 9 2.11 9.80 -23.62
C GLU A 9 3.43 9.53 -24.34
N CYS A 10 4.56 9.45 -23.63
CA CYS A 10 5.87 9.30 -24.25
C CYS A 10 6.05 7.96 -24.99
N ARG A 11 5.29 6.91 -24.62
CA ARG A 11 5.43 5.52 -25.11
C ARG A 11 6.87 4.97 -25.09
N ASP A 12 7.73 5.58 -24.26
CA ASP A 12 9.15 5.28 -24.11
C ASP A 12 9.41 4.91 -22.64
N TYR A 13 9.89 3.69 -22.43
CA TYR A 13 10.19 3.10 -21.11
C TYR A 13 11.22 3.89 -20.30
N LYS A 14 11.98 4.79 -20.92
CA LYS A 14 12.96 5.64 -20.23
C LYS A 14 12.36 6.91 -19.62
N SER A 15 11.17 7.33 -20.06
CA SER A 15 10.55 8.56 -19.58
C SER A 15 9.66 8.30 -18.35
N ARG A 16 10.25 8.38 -17.15
CA ARG A 16 9.51 8.31 -15.89
C ARG A 16 8.80 9.62 -15.60
N ALA A 17 7.49 9.55 -15.39
CA ALA A 17 6.70 10.65 -14.88
C ALA A 17 6.65 10.58 -13.35
N VAL A 18 6.62 11.74 -12.70
CA VAL A 18 6.62 11.87 -11.25
C VAL A 18 5.35 12.56 -10.79
N ALA A 19 4.79 12.13 -9.67
CA ALA A 19 3.71 12.80 -8.98
C ALA A 19 4.05 12.97 -7.49
N GLU A 20 3.56 14.06 -6.90
CA GLU A 20 3.51 14.19 -5.44
C GLU A 20 2.34 13.36 -4.91
N VAL A 21 2.57 12.70 -3.79
CA VAL A 21 1.52 11.92 -3.12
C VAL A 21 0.54 12.89 -2.46
N THR A 22 -0.72 12.85 -2.88
CA THR A 22 -1.83 13.56 -2.24
C THR A 22 -2.88 12.56 -1.74
N ASP A 23 -3.87 13.06 -1.02
CA ASP A 23 -5.04 12.27 -0.59
C ASP A 23 -6.16 12.24 -1.66
N ASP A 24 -5.89 12.75 -2.86
CA ASP A 24 -6.86 12.79 -3.95
C ASP A 24 -7.06 11.41 -4.59
N GLU A 25 -8.24 11.22 -5.20
CA GLU A 25 -8.63 9.99 -5.91
C GLU A 25 -7.76 9.68 -7.14
N SER A 26 -7.03 10.68 -7.65
CA SER A 26 -6.09 10.54 -8.75
C SER A 26 -4.90 11.46 -8.53
N LEU A 27 -3.74 11.05 -9.05
CA LEU A 27 -2.50 11.82 -8.93
C LEU A 27 -2.15 12.45 -10.27
N LYS A 28 -1.67 13.70 -10.23
CA LYS A 28 -1.21 14.42 -11.42
C LYS A 28 0.27 14.12 -11.65
N PHE A 29 0.56 13.39 -12.72
CA PHE A 29 1.90 13.04 -13.13
C PHE A 29 2.44 14.03 -14.17
N ILE A 30 3.73 14.34 -14.06
CA ILE A 30 4.46 15.18 -15.01
C ILE A 30 5.75 14.47 -15.40
N CYS A 31 6.05 14.37 -16.69
CA CYS A 31 7.30 13.77 -17.17
C CYS A 31 8.33 14.83 -17.60
N PRO A 32 9.63 14.48 -17.75
CA PRO A 32 10.67 15.42 -18.17
C PRO A 32 10.45 16.09 -19.53
N ARG A 33 9.58 15.52 -20.37
CA ARG A 33 9.19 16.10 -21.67
C ARG A 33 8.00 17.07 -21.58
N GLY A 34 7.45 17.30 -20.39
CA GLY A 34 6.35 18.25 -20.16
C GLY A 34 4.94 17.65 -20.31
N HIS A 35 4.79 16.37 -20.65
CA HIS A 35 3.48 15.71 -20.69
C HIS A 35 2.86 15.62 -19.29
N THR A 36 1.54 15.80 -19.22
CA THR A 36 0.80 15.75 -17.96
C THR A 36 -0.44 14.89 -18.08
N PHE A 37 -0.64 13.99 -17.12
CA PHE A 37 -1.81 13.12 -17.08
C PHE A 37 -2.29 12.89 -15.65
N LYS A 38 -3.59 12.61 -15.50
CA LYS A 38 -4.16 12.14 -14.23
C LYS A 38 -4.12 10.62 -14.21
N ALA A 39 -3.53 10.03 -13.17
CA ALA A 39 -3.50 8.59 -13.00
C ALA A 39 -4.32 8.19 -11.78
N VAL A 40 -5.23 7.24 -11.97
CA VAL A 40 -5.88 6.51 -10.89
C VAL A 40 -5.09 5.23 -10.65
N LEU A 41 -4.64 5.03 -9.41
CA LEU A 41 -3.78 3.89 -9.07
C LEU A 41 -4.63 2.67 -8.71
N ARG A 42 -4.43 1.57 -9.45
CA ARG A 42 -4.92 0.22 -9.06
C ARG A 42 -4.05 -0.38 -7.96
N THR A 43 -2.79 0.05 -7.86
CA THR A 43 -1.92 -0.32 -6.75
C THR A 43 -2.24 0.56 -5.54
N PRO A 44 -2.47 -0.01 -4.34
CA PRO A 44 -2.69 0.80 -3.14
C PRO A 44 -1.53 1.74 -2.85
N LEU A 45 -1.83 2.96 -2.40
CA LEU A 45 -0.85 4.04 -2.25
C LEU A 45 0.30 3.71 -1.26
N TYR A 46 0.08 2.85 -0.26
CA TYR A 46 1.13 2.43 0.66
C TYR A 46 2.30 1.71 -0.06
N VAL A 47 2.03 1.07 -1.19
CA VAL A 47 3.02 0.30 -1.95
C VAL A 47 4.09 1.19 -2.59
N PRO A 48 3.76 2.19 -3.44
CA PRO A 48 4.79 3.08 -3.99
C PRO A 48 5.44 3.97 -2.93
N ILE A 49 4.78 4.23 -1.79
CA ILE A 49 5.40 4.91 -0.63
C ILE A 49 6.51 4.04 -0.04
N PHE A 50 6.30 2.73 0.07
CA PHE A 50 7.35 1.82 0.52
C PHE A 50 8.54 1.78 -0.44
N GLU A 51 8.30 1.80 -1.74
CA GLU A 51 9.38 1.91 -2.74
C GLU A 51 10.17 3.22 -2.62
N ASN A 52 9.52 4.31 -2.18
CA ASN A 52 10.22 5.53 -1.80
C ASN A 52 11.14 5.30 -0.61
N SER A 53 10.70 4.53 0.41
CA SER A 53 11.58 4.21 1.55
C SER A 53 12.80 3.38 1.15
N LEU A 54 12.65 2.42 0.24
CA LEU A 54 13.75 1.59 -0.24
C LEU A 54 14.79 2.40 -1.02
N ARG A 55 14.32 3.33 -1.87
CA ARG A 55 15.20 4.25 -2.61
C ARG A 55 15.95 5.18 -1.66
N ALA A 56 15.23 5.85 -0.76
CA ALA A 56 15.86 6.73 0.23
C ALA A 56 16.86 5.99 1.12
N TYR A 57 16.62 4.71 1.45
CA TYR A 57 17.60 3.89 2.15
C TYR A 57 18.87 3.67 1.34
N ALA A 58 18.74 3.35 0.04
CA ALA A 58 19.86 3.15 -0.86
C ALA A 58 20.66 4.43 -1.10
N ASP A 59 19.98 5.58 -1.11
CA ASP A 59 20.57 6.92 -1.27
C ASP A 59 21.11 7.50 0.04
N GLU A 60 21.08 6.72 1.14
CA GLU A 60 21.51 7.12 2.49
C GLU A 60 20.72 8.30 3.10
N GLU A 61 19.54 8.59 2.55
CA GLU A 61 18.57 9.58 3.04
C GLU A 61 17.70 8.99 4.16
N TYR A 62 18.31 8.68 5.31
CA TYR A 62 17.68 7.92 6.40
C TYR A 62 16.42 8.58 7.00
N TYR A 63 16.33 9.91 6.96
CA TYR A 63 15.14 10.61 7.45
C TYR A 63 13.92 10.38 6.52
N GLU A 64 14.10 10.53 5.20
CA GLU A 64 13.05 10.27 4.21
C GLU A 64 12.69 8.78 4.17
N CYS A 65 13.70 7.91 4.30
CA CYS A 65 13.50 6.46 4.41
C CYS A 65 12.56 6.13 5.58
N TYR A 66 12.90 6.60 6.78
CA TYR A 66 12.14 6.31 7.98
C TYR A 66 10.70 6.84 7.90
N LEU A 67 10.53 8.11 7.48
CA LEU A 67 9.21 8.71 7.35
C LEU A 67 8.35 7.99 6.32
N SER A 68 8.91 7.68 5.14
CA SER A 68 8.21 6.94 4.09
C SER A 68 7.78 5.55 4.58
N ALA A 69 8.65 4.83 5.29
CA ALA A 69 8.34 3.51 5.82
C ALA A 69 7.18 3.55 6.82
N VAL A 70 7.17 4.50 7.76
CA VAL A 70 6.07 4.61 8.74
C VAL A 70 4.77 5.09 8.08
N THR A 71 4.84 6.02 7.13
CA THR A 71 3.67 6.45 6.36
C THR A 71 3.08 5.30 5.53
N CYS A 72 3.91 4.39 5.00
CA CYS A 72 3.43 3.15 4.39
C CYS A 72 2.57 2.34 5.36
N LEU A 73 3.03 2.11 6.60
CA LEU A 73 2.24 1.39 7.60
C LEU A 73 0.92 2.09 7.94
N GLU A 74 0.92 3.41 8.06
CA GLU A 74 -0.30 4.21 8.30
C GLU A 74 -1.31 4.05 7.16
N LYS A 75 -0.86 4.22 5.92
CA LYS A 75 -1.71 4.07 4.73
C LYS A 75 -2.20 2.63 4.60
N PHE A 76 -1.34 1.64 4.84
CA PHE A 76 -1.70 0.22 4.83
C PHE A 76 -2.84 -0.08 5.82
N ARG A 77 -2.71 0.33 7.09
CA ARG A 77 -3.78 0.15 8.09
C ARG A 77 -5.09 0.73 7.63
N ASN A 78 -5.08 1.98 7.15
CA ASN A 78 -6.29 2.67 6.72
C ASN A 78 -6.94 1.94 5.54
N THR A 79 -6.15 1.50 4.54
CA THR A 79 -6.67 0.71 3.42
C THR A 79 -7.23 -0.62 3.90
N ALA A 80 -6.57 -1.33 4.82
CA ALA A 80 -7.03 -2.61 5.34
C ALA A 80 -8.34 -2.49 6.14
N ILE A 81 -8.49 -1.43 6.96
CA ILE A 81 -9.74 -1.15 7.68
C ILE A 81 -10.88 -0.91 6.68
N LYS A 82 -10.65 -0.09 5.65
CA LYS A 82 -11.67 0.20 4.63
C LYS A 82 -12.03 -1.06 3.84
N ALA A 83 -11.05 -1.86 3.46
CA ALA A 83 -11.26 -3.15 2.80
C ALA A 83 -12.08 -4.12 3.65
N TYR A 84 -11.88 -4.12 4.97
CA TYR A 84 -12.64 -4.97 5.89
C TYR A 84 -14.13 -4.62 5.88
N PHE A 85 -14.45 -3.33 6.06
CA PHE A 85 -15.83 -2.87 6.03
C PHE A 85 -16.48 -3.04 4.66
N TRP A 86 -15.73 -2.84 3.58
CA TRP A 86 -16.21 -3.10 2.22
C TRP A 86 -16.56 -4.57 2.02
N SER A 87 -15.64 -5.48 2.35
CA SER A 87 -15.82 -6.93 2.20
C SER A 87 -16.98 -7.45 3.06
N THR A 88 -17.05 -7.06 4.33
CA THR A 88 -18.10 -7.53 5.25
C THR A 88 -19.48 -6.92 4.99
N ASN A 89 -19.56 -5.80 4.26
CA ASN A 89 -20.81 -5.15 3.89
C ASN A 89 -21.25 -5.47 2.45
N ASN A 90 -20.97 -6.69 1.97
CA ASN A 90 -21.31 -7.15 0.61
C ASN A 90 -20.77 -6.22 -0.48
N HIS A 91 -19.51 -5.78 -0.35
CA HIS A 91 -18.80 -4.95 -1.33
C HIS A 91 -19.43 -3.57 -1.58
N LYS A 92 -20.23 -3.06 -0.63
CA LYS A 92 -20.78 -1.70 -0.69
C LYS A 92 -19.73 -0.68 -0.25
N GLN A 93 -19.65 0.44 -0.95
CA GLN A 93 -18.72 1.53 -0.62
C GLN A 93 -19.05 2.13 0.76
N MET A 94 -18.07 2.11 1.66
CA MET A 94 -18.22 2.58 3.05
C MET A 94 -17.29 3.74 3.41
N ASP A 95 -16.37 4.11 2.53
CA ASP A 95 -15.35 5.15 2.71
C ASP A 95 -15.88 6.43 3.35
N LYS A 96 -16.93 7.03 2.78
CA LYS A 96 -17.51 8.29 3.27
C LYS A 96 -18.02 8.17 4.71
N ILE A 97 -18.54 7.01 5.10
CA ILE A 97 -19.04 6.77 6.46
C ILE A 97 -17.86 6.59 7.42
N ILE A 98 -16.87 5.79 7.02
CA ILE A 98 -15.64 5.55 7.80
C ILE A 98 -14.90 6.86 8.04
N ASP A 99 -14.71 7.67 6.99
CA ASP A 99 -13.99 8.94 7.08
C ASP A 99 -14.75 9.95 7.98
N LYS A 100 -16.09 9.98 7.89
CA LYS A 100 -16.94 10.80 8.79
C LYS A 100 -16.89 10.32 10.24
N SER A 101 -16.77 9.02 10.50
CA SER A 101 -16.71 8.47 11.86
C SER A 101 -15.47 8.88 12.65
N GLN A 102 -14.45 9.41 11.98
CA GLN A 102 -13.14 9.74 12.56
C GLN A 102 -12.38 8.52 13.11
N ALA A 103 -12.84 7.29 12.84
CA ALA A 103 -12.23 6.05 13.33
C ALA A 103 -10.78 5.86 12.86
N ILE A 104 -10.43 6.40 11.69
CA ILE A 104 -9.10 6.28 11.10
C ILE A 104 -8.33 7.62 11.00
N LYS A 105 -8.89 8.70 11.53
CA LYS A 105 -8.30 10.05 11.39
C LYS A 105 -7.01 10.23 12.19
N TYR A 106 -6.98 9.70 13.41
CA TYR A 106 -5.81 9.79 14.28
C TYR A 106 -5.07 8.47 14.28
N SER A 107 -3.74 8.53 14.30
CA SER A 107 -2.88 7.33 14.20
C SER A 107 -3.24 6.29 15.28
N GLU A 108 -3.42 6.72 16.53
CA GLU A 108 -3.82 5.82 17.64
C GLU A 108 -5.17 5.14 17.41
N ARG A 109 -6.16 5.88 16.87
CA ARG A 109 -7.49 5.31 16.58
C ARG A 109 -7.44 4.34 15.40
N SER A 110 -6.68 4.69 14.36
CA SER A 110 -6.43 3.79 13.23
C SER A 110 -5.75 2.51 13.69
N ILE A 111 -4.75 2.61 14.58
CA ILE A 111 -4.05 1.47 15.16
C ILE A 111 -4.99 0.59 15.98
N ALA A 112 -5.78 1.17 16.89
CA ALA A 112 -6.74 0.42 17.69
C ALA A 112 -7.77 -0.29 16.80
N SER A 113 -8.36 0.41 15.83
CA SER A 113 -9.34 -0.15 14.88
C SER A 113 -8.73 -1.31 14.09
N PHE A 114 -7.53 -1.12 13.56
CA PHE A 114 -6.81 -2.15 12.81
C PHE A 114 -6.47 -3.36 13.69
N ALA A 115 -6.01 -3.14 14.93
CA ALA A 115 -5.68 -4.20 15.87
C ALA A 115 -6.91 -5.04 16.23
N THR A 116 -8.05 -4.40 16.50
CA THR A 116 -9.32 -5.09 16.77
C THR A 116 -9.76 -5.95 15.58
N ILE A 117 -9.74 -5.39 14.37
CA ILE A 117 -10.08 -6.14 13.14
C ILE A 117 -9.10 -7.32 12.94
N SER A 118 -7.81 -7.08 13.15
CA SER A 118 -6.78 -8.10 12.99
C SER A 118 -6.95 -9.26 13.96
N LEU A 119 -7.25 -8.98 15.24
CA LEU A 119 -7.51 -10.02 16.24
C LEU A 119 -8.81 -10.77 15.93
N LEU A 120 -9.83 -10.10 15.41
CA LEU A 120 -11.07 -10.75 14.98
C LEU A 120 -10.84 -11.72 13.81
N LEU A 121 -10.03 -11.32 12.83
CA LEU A 121 -9.78 -12.11 11.62
C LEU A 121 -8.77 -13.24 11.84
N PHE A 122 -7.71 -12.99 12.60
CA PHE A 122 -6.53 -13.88 12.66
C PHE A 122 -6.20 -14.37 14.07
N GLY A 123 -6.94 -13.92 15.09
CA GLY A 123 -6.71 -14.32 16.48
C GLY A 123 -5.30 -13.99 16.97
N GLU A 124 -4.74 -14.88 17.79
CA GLU A 124 -3.41 -14.71 18.40
C GLU A 124 -2.26 -14.62 17.37
N SER A 125 -2.46 -15.16 16.16
CA SER A 125 -1.44 -15.11 15.11
C SER A 125 -1.11 -13.69 14.64
N ALA A 126 -2.03 -12.73 14.83
CA ALA A 126 -1.78 -11.32 14.52
C ALA A 126 -0.87 -10.61 15.54
N VAL A 127 -0.77 -11.11 16.78
CA VAL A 127 -0.13 -10.41 17.90
C VAL A 127 1.34 -10.03 17.60
N PRO A 128 2.20 -10.91 17.04
CA PRO A 128 3.57 -10.54 16.73
C PRO A 128 3.68 -9.38 15.73
N MET A 129 2.79 -9.33 14.73
CA MET A 129 2.79 -8.25 13.73
C MET A 129 2.25 -6.95 14.30
N LEU A 130 1.22 -7.03 15.15
CA LEU A 130 0.70 -5.86 15.87
C LEU A 130 1.78 -5.23 16.75
N ASN A 131 2.55 -6.04 17.49
CA ASN A 131 3.65 -5.54 18.32
C ASN A 131 4.73 -4.80 17.50
N LYS A 132 5.12 -5.34 16.33
CA LYS A 132 6.06 -4.65 15.42
C LYS A 132 5.54 -3.31 14.91
N MET A 133 4.23 -3.26 14.65
CA MET A 133 3.56 -2.04 14.20
C MET A 133 3.49 -0.98 15.31
N TYR A 134 3.21 -1.38 16.56
CA TYR A 134 3.23 -0.48 17.72
C TYR A 134 4.62 0.09 17.96
N ASP A 135 5.66 -0.75 17.98
CA ASP A 135 7.06 -0.34 18.13
C ASP A 135 7.48 0.70 17.08
N SER A 136 7.10 0.46 15.81
CA SER A 136 7.39 1.39 14.72
C SER A 136 6.68 2.74 14.90
N THR A 137 5.48 2.76 15.48
CA THR A 137 4.70 3.98 15.74
C THR A 137 5.28 4.79 16.90
N GLU A 138 5.66 4.13 18.00
CA GLU A 138 6.26 4.80 19.15
C GLU A 138 7.56 5.52 18.76
N LYS A 139 8.43 4.82 18.02
CA LYS A 139 9.67 5.39 17.48
C LYS A 139 9.39 6.58 16.56
N ARG A 140 8.29 6.58 15.81
CA ARG A 140 7.96 7.66 14.88
C ARG A 140 7.68 8.96 15.59
N ASN A 141 6.98 8.92 16.71
CA ASN A 141 6.74 10.12 17.52
C ASN A 141 8.07 10.73 17.98
N ARG A 142 9.02 9.88 18.39
CA ARG A 142 10.35 10.35 18.79
C ARG A 142 11.13 10.98 17.64
N VAL A 143 11.08 10.40 16.45
CA VAL A 143 11.75 10.94 15.24
C VAL A 143 11.17 12.30 14.85
N ILE A 144 9.83 12.40 14.78
CA ILE A 144 9.17 13.64 14.34
C ILE A 144 9.32 14.77 15.35
N HIS A 145 9.39 14.45 16.64
CA HIS A 145 9.67 15.44 17.67
C HIS A 145 11.19 15.71 17.86
N GLY A 146 12.05 15.18 16.98
CA GLY A 146 13.49 15.47 16.98
C GLY A 146 14.29 14.82 18.11
N THR A 147 13.69 13.88 18.84
CA THR A 147 14.33 13.18 19.98
C THR A 147 15.01 11.86 19.58
N LEU A 148 14.88 11.45 18.31
CA LEU A 148 15.54 10.29 17.72
C LEU A 148 15.96 10.62 16.29
N VAL A 149 17.25 10.50 15.98
CA VAL A 149 17.76 10.66 14.61
C VAL A 149 17.76 9.30 13.92
N PRO A 150 17.12 9.16 12.75
CA PRO A 150 17.14 7.91 12.01
C PRO A 150 18.56 7.51 11.56
N THR A 151 18.95 6.29 11.91
CA THR A 151 20.21 5.66 11.46
C THR A 151 19.91 4.62 10.38
N LYS A 152 20.96 4.16 9.70
CA LYS A 152 20.89 3.03 8.77
C LYS A 152 20.21 1.81 9.41
N ASP A 153 20.66 1.38 10.59
CA ASP A 153 20.10 0.22 11.29
C ASP A 153 18.63 0.43 11.67
N LEU A 154 18.26 1.63 12.10
CA LEU A 154 16.86 1.95 12.41
C LEU A 154 15.99 1.86 11.14
N CYS A 155 16.49 2.39 10.03
CA CYS A 155 15.82 2.33 8.73
C CYS A 155 15.65 0.90 8.24
N GLU A 156 16.71 0.09 8.31
CA GLU A 156 16.67 -1.31 7.91
C GLU A 156 15.65 -2.10 8.74
N ASN A 157 15.62 -1.86 10.05
CA ASN A 157 14.66 -2.50 10.96
C ASN A 157 13.22 -2.09 10.67
N VAL A 158 12.93 -0.80 10.44
CA VAL A 158 11.56 -0.37 10.14
C VAL A 158 11.10 -0.89 8.78
N ILE A 159 11.97 -0.90 7.75
CA ILE A 159 11.66 -1.48 6.44
C ILE A 159 11.29 -2.96 6.58
N LYS A 160 12.09 -3.74 7.32
CA LYS A 160 11.81 -5.17 7.58
C LYS A 160 10.48 -5.36 8.31
N ASN A 161 10.21 -4.55 9.33
CA ASN A 161 8.95 -4.60 10.07
C ASN A 161 7.76 -4.31 9.17
N VAL A 162 7.83 -3.25 8.36
CA VAL A 162 6.77 -2.89 7.40
C VAL A 162 6.50 -4.03 6.44
N TYR A 163 7.57 -4.59 5.84
CA TYR A 163 7.45 -5.72 4.92
C TYR A 163 6.76 -6.92 5.56
N GLN A 164 7.21 -7.33 6.75
CA GLN A 164 6.64 -8.48 7.45
C GLN A 164 5.18 -8.27 7.84
N VAL A 165 4.84 -7.09 8.38
CA VAL A 165 3.48 -6.74 8.76
C VAL A 165 2.55 -6.77 7.55
N VAL A 166 2.90 -6.06 6.49
CA VAL A 166 2.06 -5.96 5.29
C VAL A 166 1.89 -7.32 4.65
N LYS A 167 2.96 -8.10 4.48
CA LYS A 167 2.89 -9.43 3.86
C LYS A 167 2.08 -10.42 4.68
N PHE A 168 2.26 -10.45 6.01
CA PHE A 168 1.46 -11.30 6.88
C PHE A 168 -0.03 -11.04 6.65
N PHE A 169 -0.49 -9.79 6.80
CA PHE A 169 -1.91 -9.47 6.69
C PHE A 169 -2.45 -9.63 5.26
N GLN A 170 -1.66 -9.37 4.23
CA GLN A 170 -2.07 -9.63 2.84
C GLN A 170 -2.28 -11.12 2.58
N ILE A 171 -1.37 -11.98 3.07
CA ILE A 171 -1.39 -13.44 2.84
C ILE A 171 -2.42 -14.12 3.72
N SER A 172 -2.47 -13.80 5.01
CA SER A 172 -3.40 -14.42 5.97
C SER A 172 -4.86 -14.09 5.67
N TRP A 173 -5.13 -13.02 4.92
CA TRP A 173 -6.47 -12.60 4.54
C TRP A 173 -6.90 -13.03 3.13
N ILE A 174 -6.15 -13.93 2.49
CA ILE A 174 -6.56 -14.46 1.19
C ILE A 174 -7.88 -15.23 1.36
N ASP A 175 -8.87 -14.89 0.54
CA ASP A 175 -10.18 -15.54 0.54
C ASP A 175 -10.14 -16.93 -0.13
N GLY A 176 -11.27 -17.66 -0.06
CA GLY A 176 -11.37 -19.00 -0.64
C GLY A 176 -11.25 -19.05 -2.17
N ASP A 177 -11.26 -17.91 -2.86
CA ASP A 177 -11.04 -17.82 -4.30
C ASP A 177 -9.59 -17.43 -4.65
N GLY A 178 -8.73 -17.21 -3.65
CA GLY A 178 -7.32 -16.89 -3.84
C GLY A 178 -7.01 -15.40 -3.90
N TYR A 179 -7.96 -14.53 -3.56
CA TYR A 179 -7.80 -13.09 -3.64
C TYR A 179 -7.60 -12.45 -2.27
N CYS A 180 -6.76 -11.41 -2.22
CA CYS A 180 -6.60 -10.59 -1.03
C CYS A 180 -7.65 -9.46 -1.06
N PRO A 181 -8.57 -9.36 -0.07
CA PRO A 181 -9.64 -8.36 -0.02
C PRO A 181 -9.15 -6.91 -0.10
N ILE A 182 -7.95 -6.63 0.40
CA ILE A 182 -7.31 -5.30 0.30
C ILE A 182 -7.08 -4.91 -1.16
N SER A 183 -6.73 -5.87 -2.01
CA SER A 183 -6.45 -5.66 -3.44
C SER A 183 -7.74 -5.49 -4.21
N ASN A 184 -8.73 -6.35 -3.94
CA ASN A 184 -10.04 -6.28 -4.59
C ASN A 184 -10.72 -4.96 -4.27
N TYR A 185 -10.65 -4.52 -3.01
CA TYR A 185 -11.13 -3.22 -2.59
C TYR A 185 -10.45 -2.08 -3.35
N GLN A 186 -9.11 -2.09 -3.44
CA GLN A 186 -8.39 -1.06 -4.18
C GLN A 186 -8.76 -1.05 -5.67
N ASP A 187 -8.91 -2.23 -6.28
CA ASP A 187 -9.27 -2.33 -7.70
C ASP A 187 -10.67 -1.79 -7.97
N SER A 188 -11.63 -2.10 -7.08
CA SER A 188 -12.99 -1.57 -7.13
C SER A 188 -12.98 -0.04 -7.05
N ILE A 189 -12.31 0.53 -6.04
CA ILE A 189 -12.24 1.99 -5.87
C ILE A 189 -11.52 2.67 -7.03
N ALA A 190 -10.44 2.07 -7.55
CA ALA A 190 -9.72 2.61 -8.69
C ALA A 190 -10.60 2.63 -9.96
N THR A 191 -11.43 1.60 -10.14
CA THR A 191 -12.37 1.52 -11.26
C THR A 191 -13.45 2.59 -11.13
N ASP A 192 -14.11 2.69 -9.96
CA ASP A 192 -15.15 3.69 -9.69
C ASP A 192 -14.63 5.12 -9.90
N ASN A 193 -13.44 5.43 -9.36
CA ASN A 193 -12.81 6.74 -9.50
C ASN A 193 -12.46 7.05 -10.96
N TYR A 194 -11.94 6.05 -11.69
CA TYR A 194 -11.63 6.23 -13.11
C TYR A 194 -12.90 6.50 -13.93
N GLU A 195 -13.97 5.74 -13.71
CA GLU A 195 -15.28 5.94 -14.34
C GLU A 195 -15.87 7.33 -14.05
N ALA A 196 -15.78 7.78 -12.79
CA ALA A 196 -16.20 9.12 -12.40
C ALA A 196 -15.38 10.22 -13.10
N ILE A 197 -14.07 10.03 -13.26
CA ILE A 197 -13.21 10.99 -13.95
C ILE A 197 -13.56 11.06 -15.44
N ILE A 198 -13.64 9.92 -16.14
CA ILE A 198 -13.92 9.91 -17.59
C ILE A 198 -15.32 10.46 -17.91
N SER A 199 -16.30 10.23 -17.03
CA SER A 199 -17.67 10.73 -17.20
C SER A 199 -17.79 12.25 -17.04
N ASN A 200 -16.87 12.87 -16.29
CA ASN A 200 -16.86 14.31 -16.03
C ASN A 200 -15.86 15.09 -16.91
N LYS A 201 -15.23 14.46 -17.90
CA LYS A 201 -14.12 15.07 -18.64
C LYS A 201 -14.53 16.26 -19.51
N LYS A 202 -13.66 17.28 -19.49
CA LYS A 202 -13.45 18.20 -20.62
C LYS A 202 -12.51 17.53 -21.64
N GLU A 203 -12.68 17.79 -22.93
CA GLU A 203 -12.04 17.10 -24.08
C GLU A 203 -10.50 17.01 -24.08
N HIS A 204 -9.78 17.57 -23.09
CA HIS A 204 -8.32 17.67 -23.09
C HIS A 204 -7.60 17.03 -21.88
N GLU A 205 -8.30 16.47 -20.90
CA GLU A 205 -7.62 15.80 -19.77
C GLU A 205 -7.40 14.31 -20.05
N LEU A 206 -6.14 13.89 -20.23
CA LEU A 206 -5.79 12.46 -20.27
C LEU A 206 -5.89 11.89 -18.85
N ALA A 207 -6.74 10.87 -18.69
CA ALA A 207 -6.89 10.11 -17.46
C ALA A 207 -6.58 8.66 -17.78
N VAL A 208 -5.77 8.02 -16.95
CA VAL A 208 -5.31 6.65 -17.15
C VAL A 208 -5.46 5.86 -15.85
N LEU A 209 -5.78 4.58 -16.00
CA LEU A 209 -5.76 3.62 -14.93
C LEU A 209 -4.36 2.98 -14.91
N VAL A 210 -3.64 3.09 -13.79
CA VAL A 210 -2.24 2.65 -13.67
C VAL A 210 -2.12 1.59 -12.59
N GLY A 211 -1.56 0.43 -12.94
CA GLY A 211 -1.17 -0.61 -12.00
C GLY A 211 0.29 -0.98 -12.23
N ASN A 212 1.08 -0.98 -11.16
CA ASN A 212 2.46 -1.44 -11.18
C ASN A 212 2.64 -2.55 -10.13
N LEU A 213 3.47 -3.53 -10.47
CA LEU A 213 3.95 -4.54 -9.52
C LEU A 213 5.14 -3.97 -8.76
N TYR A 214 5.08 -4.07 -7.44
CA TYR A 214 6.08 -3.56 -6.51
C TYR A 214 6.30 -4.58 -5.39
N THR A 215 7.27 -4.31 -4.52
CA THR A 215 7.69 -5.22 -3.44
C THR A 215 6.54 -5.59 -2.50
N LEU A 216 5.68 -4.63 -2.17
CA LEU A 216 4.50 -4.84 -1.31
C LEU A 216 3.19 -5.05 -2.07
N SER A 217 3.23 -5.22 -3.40
CA SER A 217 2.01 -5.60 -4.13
C SER A 217 1.48 -6.90 -3.53
N ALA A 218 0.16 -6.92 -3.33
CA ALA A 218 -0.51 -8.07 -2.80
C ALA A 218 -0.39 -9.25 -3.76
N ILE A 219 -0.33 -10.43 -3.17
CA ILE A 219 -0.13 -11.68 -3.89
C ILE A 219 -1.51 -12.25 -4.19
N GLN A 220 -1.86 -12.43 -5.47
CA GLN A 220 -2.97 -13.31 -5.85
C GLN A 220 -2.51 -14.76 -5.70
N VAL A 221 -3.02 -15.49 -4.73
CA VAL A 221 -2.70 -16.92 -4.60
C VAL A 221 -3.78 -17.68 -5.33
N VAL A 222 -3.58 -17.88 -6.63
CA VAL A 222 -4.53 -18.66 -7.41
C VAL A 222 -4.43 -20.12 -6.95
N HIS A 223 -5.54 -20.66 -6.43
CA HIS A 223 -5.64 -22.08 -6.11
C HIS A 223 -5.19 -22.91 -7.33
N LYS A 224 -4.50 -24.02 -7.08
CA LYS A 224 -3.84 -24.91 -8.05
C LYS A 224 -4.69 -25.29 -9.29
N ASP A 225 -6.00 -25.11 -9.20
CA ASP A 225 -7.01 -25.49 -10.18
C ASP A 225 -7.40 -24.34 -11.12
N LYS A 226 -6.88 -23.12 -10.89
CA LYS A 226 -7.05 -21.94 -11.75
C LYS A 226 -5.63 -21.45 -12.13
N GLU A 227 -5.31 -21.37 -13.42
CA GLU A 227 -3.99 -20.90 -13.87
C GLU A 227 -3.88 -19.38 -13.78
N LEU A 228 -2.76 -18.86 -13.29
CA LEU A 228 -2.20 -17.56 -13.70
C LEU A 228 -0.66 -17.57 -13.64
N ASP A 229 -0.12 -16.65 -14.43
CA ASP A 229 1.20 -16.56 -15.08
C ASP A 229 2.46 -17.08 -14.33
N VAL A 230 3.37 -17.68 -15.10
CA VAL A 230 4.53 -18.48 -14.66
C VAL A 230 5.59 -17.64 -13.92
N GLU A 231 5.69 -16.33 -14.21
CA GLU A 231 6.63 -15.43 -13.49
C GLU A 231 6.21 -15.17 -12.04
N PHE A 232 4.91 -15.12 -11.77
CA PHE A 232 4.36 -14.85 -10.44
C PHE A 232 4.66 -15.99 -9.45
N ASN A 233 4.63 -17.23 -9.95
CA ASN A 233 4.97 -18.43 -9.18
C ASN A 233 6.40 -18.43 -8.61
N ARG A 234 7.36 -17.77 -9.27
CA ARG A 234 8.77 -17.76 -8.84
C ARG A 234 8.97 -16.85 -7.62
N SER A 235 8.41 -15.65 -7.66
CA SER A 235 8.42 -14.70 -6.55
C SER A 235 7.58 -15.20 -5.38
N PHE A 236 6.41 -15.80 -5.66
CA PHE A 236 5.55 -16.40 -4.64
C PHE A 236 6.22 -17.56 -3.91
N LYS A 237 6.88 -18.48 -4.62
CA LYS A 237 7.61 -19.60 -4.00
C LYS A 237 8.73 -19.12 -3.08
N ILE A 238 9.48 -18.08 -3.49
CA ILE A 238 10.52 -17.47 -2.64
C ILE A 238 9.90 -16.82 -1.41
N ILE A 239 8.78 -16.10 -1.54
CA ILE A 239 8.09 -15.45 -0.42
C ILE A 239 7.49 -16.48 0.54
N MET A 240 6.91 -17.58 0.04
CA MET A 240 6.38 -18.68 0.86
C MET A 240 7.49 -19.47 1.56
N ASP A 241 8.62 -19.72 0.89
CA ASP A 241 9.80 -20.33 1.51
C ASP A 241 10.37 -19.45 2.62
N ILE A 242 10.38 -18.12 2.43
CA ILE A 242 10.73 -17.15 3.47
C ILE A 242 9.69 -17.20 4.60
N HIS A 243 8.40 -17.16 4.30
CA HIS A 243 7.34 -17.17 5.30
C HIS A 243 7.40 -18.43 6.18
N HIS A 244 7.52 -19.62 5.59
CA HIS A 244 7.67 -20.87 6.31
C HIS A 244 8.96 -20.94 7.13
N ARG A 245 10.07 -20.35 6.66
CA ARG A 245 11.34 -20.33 7.41
C ARG A 245 11.34 -19.40 8.62
N PHE A 246 10.56 -18.32 8.58
CA PHE A 246 10.55 -17.31 9.63
C PHE A 246 9.34 -17.38 10.57
N PHE A 247 8.27 -18.05 10.16
CA PHE A 247 6.99 -18.05 10.87
C PHE A 247 6.31 -19.43 10.96
N GLY A 248 6.88 -20.48 10.34
CA GLY A 248 6.41 -21.86 10.43
C GLY A 248 7.12 -22.68 11.48
#